data_AF-A0A1Q9Q2N8-F1
#
_entry.id   AF-A0A1Q9Q2N8-F1
#
_cell.length_a   1.000
_cell.length_b   1.000
_cell.length_c   1.000
_cell.angle_alpha   90.00
_cell.angle_beta   90.00
_cell.angle_gamma   90.00
#
_symmetry.space_group_name_H-M   'P 1'
#
loop_
_entity.id
_entity.type
_entity.pdbx_description
1 polymer ?
#
loop_
_entity_poly.entity_id
_entity_poly.type
_entity_poly.pdbx_seq_one_letter_code
_entity_poly.pdbx_strand_id
1 'polypeptide(L)'
;MLKGILDKIFKPTQATNQSISQAEVEALVDAKIKEHAAALETMKTEQVNGVQEEDYTLTDKQIEYACFLIEKVKNEYELAIAPSELTIKDLNRLIAYNRYKNKGTLVNLVKKGVLKKK
;
A
#
# COMPACT_ATOMS: atom_id res chain seq x y z
N MET A 1 0.08 -66.85 14.21
CA MET A 1 -1.18 -66.08 14.24
C MET A 1 -0.95 -64.66 13.70
N LEU A 2 -0.71 -64.50 12.39
CA LEU A 2 -0.44 -63.18 11.76
C LEU A 2 -1.06 -63.09 10.35
N LYS A 3 -2.29 -63.58 10.17
CA LYS A 3 -3.02 -63.51 8.87
C LYS A 3 -4.28 -62.66 8.90
N GLY A 4 -4.58 -61.97 10.02
CA GLY A 4 -5.85 -61.23 10.18
C GLY A 4 -5.78 -59.73 9.90
N ILE A 5 -4.59 -59.14 9.78
CA ILE A 5 -4.43 -57.68 9.73
C ILE A 5 -4.24 -57.16 8.29
N LEU A 6 -3.76 -58.00 7.37
CA LEU A 6 -3.49 -57.59 5.98
C LEU A 6 -4.74 -57.50 5.10
N ASP A 7 -5.81 -58.26 5.39
CA ASP A 7 -7.07 -58.22 4.63
C ASP A 7 -7.88 -56.93 4.84
N LYS A 8 -7.56 -56.16 5.87
CA LYS A 8 -8.26 -54.89 6.17
C LYS A 8 -7.69 -53.68 5.45
N ILE A 9 -6.50 -53.82 4.85
CA ILE A 9 -5.79 -52.71 4.18
C ILE A 9 -6.07 -52.68 2.67
N PHE A 10 -6.51 -53.80 2.09
CA PHE A 10 -6.77 -53.96 0.65
C PHE A 10 -8.27 -54.02 0.30
N LYS A 11 -9.09 -53.16 0.91
CA LYS A 11 -10.41 -52.87 0.35
C LYS A 11 -10.37 -51.55 -0.41
N PRO A 12 -10.61 -51.54 -1.73
CA PRO A 12 -10.79 -50.30 -2.45
C PRO A 12 -12.09 -49.68 -1.92
N THR A 13 -11.96 -48.56 -1.22
CA THR A 13 -13.10 -47.67 -0.95
C THR A 13 -13.64 -47.26 -2.32
N GLN A 14 -14.85 -47.70 -2.65
CA GLN A 14 -15.54 -47.24 -3.85
C GLN A 14 -15.62 -45.72 -3.77
N ALA A 15 -14.88 -45.04 -4.65
CA ALA A 15 -15.05 -43.62 -4.87
C ALA A 15 -16.47 -43.43 -5.38
N THR A 16 -17.31 -42.79 -4.57
CA THR A 16 -18.59 -42.27 -5.04
C THR A 16 -18.28 -41.25 -6.12
N ASN A 17 -18.47 -41.64 -7.38
CA ASN A 17 -18.49 -40.74 -8.53
C ASN A 17 -19.68 -39.78 -8.33
N GLN A 18 -19.46 -38.72 -7.57
CA GLN A 18 -20.33 -37.56 -7.58
C GLN A 18 -20.01 -36.82 -8.89
N SER A 19 -20.85 -37.06 -9.90
CA SER A 19 -20.85 -36.25 -11.11
C SER A 19 -21.20 -34.82 -10.71
N ILE A 20 -20.19 -33.98 -10.51
CA ILE A 20 -20.39 -32.56 -10.29
C ILE A 20 -21.13 -32.04 -11.52
N SER A 21 -22.35 -31.57 -11.33
CA SER A 21 -23.15 -31.07 -12.45
C SER A 21 -22.52 -29.78 -12.98
N GLN A 22 -22.48 -29.60 -14.29
CA GLN A 22 -21.91 -28.40 -14.91
C GLN A 22 -22.53 -27.11 -14.33
N ALA A 23 -23.82 -27.15 -14.01
CA ALA A 23 -24.56 -26.04 -13.39
C ALA A 23 -24.02 -25.64 -12.00
N GLU A 24 -23.52 -26.61 -11.22
CA GLU A 24 -22.94 -26.35 -9.90
C GLU A 24 -21.56 -25.69 -10.01
N VAL A 25 -20.77 -26.10 -11.01
CA VAL A 25 -19.47 -25.47 -11.32
C VAL A 25 -19.67 -24.03 -11.78
N GLU A 26 -20.61 -23.80 -12.69
CA GLU A 26 -20.93 -22.46 -13.20
C GLU A 26 -21.42 -21.55 -12.07
N ALA A 27 -22.30 -22.04 -11.18
CA ALA A 27 -22.76 -21.28 -10.02
C ALA A 27 -21.63 -20.91 -9.05
N LEU A 28 -20.66 -21.81 -8.84
CA LEU A 28 -19.50 -21.55 -7.99
C LEU A 28 -18.56 -20.51 -8.62
N VAL A 29 -18.34 -20.58 -9.92
CA VAL A 29 -17.52 -19.62 -10.67
C VAL A 29 -18.17 -18.23 -10.64
N ASP A 30 -19.47 -18.14 -10.89
CA ASP A 30 -20.22 -16.89 -10.86
C ASP A 30 -20.23 -16.25 -9.47
N ALA A 31 -20.42 -17.07 -8.42
CA ALA A 31 -20.34 -16.61 -7.03
C ALA A 31 -18.95 -16.05 -6.71
N LYS A 32 -17.88 -16.71 -7.17
CA LYS A 32 -16.50 -16.26 -6.93
C LYS A 32 -16.16 -14.99 -7.70
N ILE A 33 -16.61 -14.87 -8.95
CA ILE A 33 -16.46 -13.64 -9.75
C ILE A 33 -17.17 -12.47 -9.07
N LYS A 34 -18.39 -12.70 -8.58
CA LYS A 34 -19.18 -11.68 -7.89
C LYS A 34 -18.55 -11.24 -6.55
N GLU A 35 -18.00 -12.18 -5.79
CA GLU A 35 -17.25 -11.89 -4.55
C GLU A 35 -16.02 -11.03 -4.83
N HIS A 36 -15.22 -11.38 -5.84
CA HIS A 36 -14.04 -10.59 -6.23
C HIS A 36 -14.42 -9.19 -6.73
N ALA A 37 -15.49 -9.07 -7.53
CA ALA A 37 -15.97 -7.76 -7.98
C ALA A 37 -16.41 -6.88 -6.81
N ALA A 38 -17.15 -7.44 -5.85
CA ALA A 38 -17.57 -6.71 -4.65
C ALA A 38 -16.38 -6.26 -3.79
N ALA A 39 -15.36 -7.11 -3.63
CA ALA A 39 -14.14 -6.77 -2.89
C ALA A 39 -13.33 -5.64 -3.55
N LEU A 40 -13.31 -5.59 -4.89
CA LEU A 40 -12.63 -4.50 -5.61
C LEU A 40 -13.35 -3.16 -5.42
N GLU A 41 -14.68 -3.15 -5.39
CA GLU A 41 -15.45 -1.94 -5.14
C GLU A 41 -15.32 -1.44 -3.69
N THR A 42 -15.24 -2.34 -2.70
CA THR A 42 -14.99 -1.94 -1.31
C THR A 42 -13.58 -1.36 -1.12
N MET A 43 -12.56 -1.98 -1.71
CA MET A 43 -11.17 -1.47 -1.68
C MET A 43 -11.04 -0.11 -2.38
N LYS A 44 -11.80 0.13 -3.45
CA LYS A 44 -11.81 1.41 -4.17
C LYS A 44 -12.52 2.51 -3.37
N THR A 45 -13.55 2.17 -2.61
CA THR A 45 -14.31 3.14 -1.81
C THR A 45 -13.54 3.57 -0.55
N GLU A 46 -12.76 2.66 0.04
CA GLU A 46 -11.89 2.97 1.20
C GLU A 46 -10.71 3.90 0.85
N GLN A 47 -10.25 3.91 -0.41
CA GLN A 47 -9.17 4.82 -0.85
C GLN A 47 -9.65 6.25 -1.16
N VAL A 48 -10.95 6.48 -1.31
CA VAL A 48 -11.48 7.78 -1.79
C VAL A 48 -12.02 8.66 -0.65
N ASN A 49 -12.43 8.09 0.49
CA ASN A 49 -13.13 8.84 1.55
C ASN A 49 -12.32 9.16 2.82
N GLY A 50 -11.02 8.84 2.88
CA GLY A 50 -10.19 8.97 4.10
C GLY A 50 -9.02 9.96 4.00
N VAL A 51 -9.04 10.89 3.06
CA VAL A 51 -7.94 11.84 2.83
C VAL A 51 -8.45 13.25 3.15
N GLN A 52 -8.80 13.47 4.42
CA GLN A 52 -9.21 14.77 4.94
C GLN A 52 -7.96 15.67 5.04
N GLU A 53 -8.09 16.88 4.52
CA GLU A 53 -7.00 17.83 4.25
C GLU A 53 -6.16 18.23 5.48
N GLU A 54 -6.64 17.94 6.69
CA GLU A 54 -5.94 18.17 7.96
C GLU A 54 -4.67 17.30 8.12
N ASP A 55 -4.67 16.09 7.56
CA ASP A 55 -3.48 15.21 7.54
C ASP A 55 -2.43 15.64 6.49
N TYR A 56 -2.68 16.72 5.76
CA TYR A 56 -1.76 17.25 4.75
C TYR A 56 -1.00 18.47 5.20
N THR A 57 -1.42 19.17 6.25
CA THR A 57 -0.74 20.39 6.73
C THR A 57 0.20 20.08 7.90
N LEU A 58 1.21 20.93 8.09
CA LEU A 58 2.17 20.81 9.18
C LEU A 58 1.74 21.66 10.38
N THR A 59 1.96 21.16 11.58
CA THR A 59 1.96 21.98 12.81
C THR A 59 3.14 22.96 12.79
N ASP A 60 3.08 24.06 13.56
CA ASP A 60 4.16 25.05 13.63
C ASP A 60 5.53 24.43 13.94
N LYS A 61 5.58 23.50 14.90
CA LYS A 61 6.82 22.77 15.24
C LYS A 61 7.34 21.93 14.08
N GLN A 62 6.45 21.35 13.28
CA GLN A 62 6.84 20.59 12.10
C GLN A 62 7.33 21.50 10.97
N ILE A 63 6.75 22.69 10.80
CA ILE A 63 7.23 23.72 9.86
C ILE A 63 8.64 24.17 10.25
N GLU A 64 8.85 24.51 11.52
CA GLU A 64 10.16 24.89 12.05
C GLU A 64 11.20 23.79 11.77
N TYR A 65 10.84 22.53 12.04
CA TYR A 65 11.72 21.41 11.77
C TYR A 65 11.99 21.21 10.28
N ALA A 66 10.98 21.36 9.42
CA ALA A 66 11.15 21.32 7.97
C ALA A 66 12.13 22.39 7.47
N CYS A 67 11.97 23.63 7.95
CA CYS A 67 12.87 24.75 7.65
C CYS A 67 14.31 24.45 8.08
N PHE A 68 14.50 23.90 9.29
CA PHE A 68 15.82 23.46 9.76
C PHE A 68 16.45 22.40 8.84
N LEU A 69 15.65 21.45 8.33
CA LEU A 69 16.16 20.44 7.39
C LEU A 69 16.54 21.05 6.03
N ILE A 70 15.80 22.05 5.55
CA ILE A 70 16.08 22.77 4.31
C ILE A 70 17.37 23.59 4.43
N GLU A 71 17.61 24.23 5.58
CA GLU A 71 18.86 24.95 5.85
C GLU A 71 20.10 24.07 5.66
N LYS A 72 20.00 22.76 5.94
CA LYS A 72 21.11 21.80 5.76
C LYS A 72 21.42 21.50 4.29
N VAL A 73 20.56 21.88 3.35
CA VAL A 73 20.73 21.72 1.89
C VAL A 73 20.77 23.05 1.14
N LYS A 74 20.84 24.18 1.87
CA LYS A 74 20.75 25.53 1.31
C LYS A 74 21.83 25.91 0.30
N ASN A 75 22.91 25.13 0.22
CA ASN A 75 23.98 25.37 -0.75
C ASN A 75 23.53 25.04 -2.18
N GLU A 76 22.63 24.07 -2.33
CA GLU A 76 22.16 23.58 -3.63
C GLU A 76 20.68 23.87 -3.87
N TYR A 77 19.88 23.96 -2.80
CA TYR A 77 18.43 24.06 -2.89
C TYR A 77 17.90 25.22 -2.04
N GLU A 78 16.74 25.74 -2.42
CA GLU A 78 15.96 26.68 -1.64
C GLU A 78 14.48 26.32 -1.70
N LEU A 79 13.71 26.77 -0.70
CA LEU A 79 12.26 26.57 -0.67
C LEU A 79 11.60 27.47 -1.71
N ALA A 80 10.71 26.90 -2.53
CA ALA A 80 10.02 27.60 -3.62
C ALA A 80 8.55 27.93 -3.30
N ILE A 81 8.05 27.46 -2.16
CA ILE A 81 6.69 27.68 -1.66
C ILE A 81 6.73 28.34 -0.27
N ALA A 82 5.58 28.82 0.21
CA ALA A 82 5.52 29.30 1.59
C ALA A 82 5.73 28.14 2.57
N PRO A 83 6.41 28.32 3.72
CA PRO A 83 6.58 27.26 4.71
C PRO A 83 5.27 26.65 5.21
N SER A 84 4.19 27.44 5.27
CA SER A 84 2.85 27.00 5.65
C SER A 84 2.19 26.07 4.62
N GLU A 85 2.69 26.03 3.39
CA GLU A 85 2.20 25.15 2.32
C GLU A 85 2.92 23.80 2.30
N LEU A 86 3.93 23.61 3.15
CA LEU A 86 4.60 22.32 3.28
C LEU A 86 3.63 21.27 3.80
N THR A 87 3.76 20.07 3.24
CA THR A 87 2.94 18.93 3.67
C THR A 87 3.72 17.93 4.51
N ILE A 88 2.99 17.08 5.26
CA ILE A 88 3.59 15.92 5.96
C ILE A 88 4.43 15.07 4.99
N LYS A 89 3.96 14.91 3.75
CA LYS A 89 4.66 14.19 2.68
C LYS A 89 5.98 14.87 2.28
N ASP A 90 6.05 16.18 2.30
CA ASP A 90 7.27 16.92 1.97
C ASP A 90 8.27 16.87 3.13
N LEU A 91 7.79 17.04 4.37
CA LEU A 91 8.59 16.84 5.59
C LEU A 91 9.20 15.44 5.64
N ASN A 92 8.43 14.38 5.37
CA ASN A 92 8.93 13.01 5.35
C ASN A 92 10.05 12.81 4.31
N ARG A 93 9.96 13.48 3.15
CA ARG A 93 11.01 13.46 2.12
C ARG A 93 12.28 14.18 2.56
N LEU A 94 12.14 15.31 3.26
CA LEU A 94 13.26 16.04 3.87
C LEU A 94 13.96 15.19 4.95
N ILE A 95 13.19 14.54 5.82
CA ILE A 95 13.70 13.62 6.86
C ILE A 95 14.46 12.46 6.21
N ALA A 96 13.88 11.84 5.18
CA ALA A 96 14.50 10.72 4.48
C ALA A 96 15.83 11.12 3.82
N TYR A 97 15.93 12.33 3.25
CA TYR A 97 17.21 12.84 2.78
C TYR A 97 18.19 13.04 3.95
N ASN A 98 17.75 13.66 5.05
CA ASN A 98 18.66 13.97 6.15
C ASN A 98 19.25 12.70 6.79
N ARG A 99 18.40 11.69 7.01
CA ARG A 99 18.71 10.41 7.66
C ARG A 99 19.44 9.43 6.74
N TYR A 100 19.02 9.29 5.49
CA TYR A 100 19.51 8.24 4.59
C TYR A 100 20.29 8.76 3.38
N LYS A 101 20.45 10.09 3.23
CA LYS A 101 21.07 10.73 2.06
C LYS A 101 20.42 10.34 0.72
N ASN A 102 19.12 10.01 0.75
CA ASN A 102 18.38 9.64 -0.45
C ASN A 102 18.16 10.88 -1.35
N LYS A 103 19.03 11.06 -2.36
CA LYS A 103 18.94 12.18 -3.31
C LYS A 103 17.64 12.19 -4.12
N GLY A 104 17.02 11.02 -4.32
CA GLY A 104 15.76 10.91 -5.04
C GLY A 104 14.62 11.67 -4.36
N THR A 105 14.65 11.85 -3.03
CA THR A 105 13.61 12.62 -2.35
C THR A 105 13.73 14.12 -2.64
N LEU A 106 14.94 14.67 -2.73
CA LEU A 106 15.16 16.06 -3.15
C LEU A 106 14.74 16.27 -4.61
N VAL A 107 15.06 15.35 -5.52
CA VAL A 107 14.60 15.42 -6.91
C VAL A 107 13.07 15.43 -6.99
N ASN A 108 12.38 14.62 -6.18
CA ASN A 108 10.93 14.63 -6.12
C ASN A 108 10.38 15.97 -5.60
N LEU A 109 10.98 16.55 -4.56
CA LEU A 109 10.60 17.86 -4.04
C LEU A 109 10.79 18.95 -5.11
N VAL A 110 11.84 18.87 -5.93
CA VAL A 110 12.04 19.79 -7.06
C VAL A 110 11.00 19.59 -8.15
N LYS A 111 10.71 18.35 -8.54
CA LYS A 111 9.67 18.05 -9.54
C LYS A 111 8.28 18.52 -9.11
N LYS A 112 7.98 18.49 -7.81
CA LYS A 112 6.75 19.00 -7.23
C LYS A 112 6.71 20.53 -7.08
N GLY A 113 7.81 21.23 -7.35
CA GLY A 113 7.91 22.67 -7.15
C GLY A 113 8.05 23.11 -5.68
N VAL A 114 8.28 22.18 -4.75
CA VAL A 114 8.48 22.50 -3.32
C VAL A 114 9.87 23.08 -3.11
N LEU A 115 10.89 22.49 -3.74
CA LEU A 115 12.26 22.99 -3.74
C LEU A 115 12.64 23.50 -5.13
N LYS A 116 13.52 24.48 -5.15
CA LYS A 116 14.21 24.97 -6.35
C LYS A 116 15.70 24.72 -6.19
N LYS A 117 16.38 24.37 -7.29
CA LYS A 117 17.85 24.42 -7.33
C LYS A 117 18.29 25.87 -7.46
N LYS A 118 19.32 26.24 -6.68
CA LYS A 118 19.98 27.53 -6.85
C LYS A 118 20.74 27.60 -8.17
#